data_AF-A0A962U000-F1
#
_entry.id   AF-A0A962U000-F1
#
_cell.length_a   1.000
_cell.length_b   1.000
_cell.length_c   1.000
_cell.angle_alpha   90.00
_cell.angle_beta   90.00
_cell.angle_gamma   90.00
#
_symmetry.space_group_name_H-M   'P 1'
#
loop_
_entity.id
_entity.type
_entity.pdbx_description
1 polymer ?
#
loop_
_entity_poly.entity_id
_entity_poly.type
_entity_poly.pdbx_seq_one_letter_code
_entity_poly.pdbx_strand_id
1 'polypeptide(L)'
;MEIYAVLKIVWWLLVGVLLVGIATMMGTDLGIGAVLRLVGRTDRERGQALEVIAPHWDSNQVWFVLTGGIMFAAWPLVYATAFSGLYVVMMVLL
;
A
#
# COMPACT_ATOMS: atom_id res chain seq x y z
N MET A 1 -8.57 -27.47 -17.56
CA MET A 1 -9.43 -26.90 -16.50
C MET A 1 -8.64 -26.70 -15.21
N GLU A 2 -7.96 -27.73 -14.70
CA GLU A 2 -7.12 -27.65 -13.48
C GLU A 2 -6.10 -26.50 -13.46
N ILE A 3 -5.26 -26.37 -14.50
CA ILE A 3 -4.20 -25.34 -14.53
C ILE A 3 -4.73 -23.91 -14.48
N TYR A 4 -5.88 -23.65 -15.11
CA TYR A 4 -6.50 -22.34 -15.12
C TYR A 4 -7.05 -21.97 -13.74
N ALA A 5 -7.59 -22.95 -13.00
CA ALA A 5 -8.01 -22.76 -11.61
C ALA A 5 -6.81 -22.46 -10.71
N VAL A 6 -5.70 -23.20 -10.87
CA VAL A 6 -4.45 -22.96 -10.14
C VAL A 6 -3.93 -21.53 -10.38
N LEU A 7 -3.90 -21.08 -11.63
CA LEU A 7 -3.45 -19.71 -11.96
C LEU A 7 -4.29 -18.62 -11.27
N LYS A 8 -5.62 -18.81 -11.17
CA LYS A 8 -6.47 -17.87 -10.43
C LYS A 8 -6.10 -17.79 -8.95
N ILE A 9 -5.83 -18.94 -8.33
CA ILE A 9 -5.42 -19.01 -6.92
C ILE A 9 -4.05 -18.36 -6.72
N VAL A 10 -3.11 -18.60 -7.64
CA VAL A 10 -1.78 -17.96 -7.60
C VAL A 10 -1.89 -16.44 -7.67
N TRP A 11 -2.65 -15.90 -8.64
CA TRP A 11 -2.88 -14.46 -8.72
C TRP A 11 -3.57 -13.89 -7.48
N TRP A 12 -4.50 -14.65 -6.90
CA TRP A 12 -5.15 -14.26 -5.66
C TRP A 12 -4.17 -14.19 -4.48
N LEU A 13 -3.30 -15.18 -4.33
CA LEU A 13 -2.25 -15.19 -3.32
C LEU A 13 -1.25 -14.05 -3.53
N LEU A 14 -0.85 -13.76 -4.77
CA LEU A 14 0.06 -12.66 -5.09
C LEU A 14 -0.51 -11.32 -4.64
N VAL A 15 -1.78 -11.03 -4.96
CA VAL A 15 -2.45 -9.82 -4.47
C VAL A 15 -2.52 -9.79 -2.94
N GLY A 16 -2.82 -10.93 -2.31
CA GLY A 16 -2.81 -11.05 -0.84
C GLY A 16 -1.45 -10.70 -0.23
N VAL A 17 -0.35 -11.23 -0.78
CA VAL A 17 1.02 -10.91 -0.34
C VAL A 17 1.34 -9.43 -0.50
N LEU A 18 0.93 -8.82 -1.62
CA LEU A 18 1.16 -7.41 -1.87
C LEU A 18 0.36 -6.51 -0.91
N LEU A 19 -0.88 -6.87 -0.59
CA LEU A 19 -1.69 -6.18 0.42
C LEU A 19 -1.07 -6.26 1.82
N VAL A 20 -0.49 -7.41 2.20
CA VAL A 20 0.28 -7.54 3.44
C VAL A 20 1.54 -6.67 3.41
N GLY A 21 2.22 -6.60 2.26
CA GLY A 21 3.35 -5.69 2.03
C GLY A 21 2.97 -4.23 2.24
N ILE A 22 1.87 -3.77 1.65
CA ILE A 22 1.33 -2.41 1.89
C ILE A 22 1.05 -2.21 3.38
N ALA A 23 0.31 -3.12 4.01
CA ALA A 23 -0.10 -2.98 5.40
C ALA A 23 1.09 -2.89 6.37
N THR A 24 2.20 -3.57 6.08
CA THR A 24 3.40 -3.59 6.91
C THR A 24 4.36 -2.45 6.58
N MET A 25 4.77 -2.31 5.32
CA MET A 25 5.78 -1.35 4.88
C MET A 25 5.21 0.06 4.84
N MET A 26 4.18 0.30 4.01
CA MET A 26 3.50 1.60 3.94
C MET A 26 2.74 1.92 5.23
N GLY A 27 2.26 0.92 5.96
CA GLY A 27 1.62 1.13 7.27
C GLY A 27 2.57 1.69 8.34
N THR A 28 3.84 1.29 8.33
CA THR A 28 4.85 1.82 9.28
C THR A 28 5.12 3.31 9.01
N ASP A 29 5.35 3.61 7.74
CA ASP A 29 5.56 4.92 7.17
C ASP A 29 4.42 5.90 7.51
N LEU A 30 3.19 5.55 7.16
CA LEU A 30 2.00 6.34 7.46
C LEU A 30 1.72 6.40 8.96
N GLY A 31 1.98 5.33 9.70
CA GLY A 31 1.80 5.26 11.14
C GLY A 31 2.69 6.26 11.89
N ILE A 32 3.97 6.30 11.56
CA ILE A 32 4.92 7.27 12.13
C ILE A 32 4.48 8.70 11.80
N GLY A 33 4.12 8.97 10.54
CA GLY A 33 3.61 10.28 10.12
C GLY A 33 2.34 10.71 10.87
N ALA A 34 1.39 9.79 11.07
CA ALA A 34 0.10 10.07 11.71
C ALA A 34 0.23 10.42 13.20
N VAL A 35 1.16 9.79 13.92
CA VAL A 35 1.34 10.01 15.36
C VAL A 35 2.49 10.96 15.70
N LEU A 36 3.20 11.50 14.70
CA LEU A 36 4.41 12.29 14.87
C LEU A 36 4.24 13.46 15.85
N ARG A 37 3.10 14.16 15.78
CA ARG A 37 2.77 15.29 16.67
C ARG A 37 2.33 14.87 18.06
N LEU A 38 1.88 13.63 18.23
CA LEU A 38 1.43 13.09 19.52
C LEU A 38 2.60 12.54 20.34
N VAL A 39 3.60 11.94 19.68
CA VAL A 39 4.72 11.26 20.34
C VAL A 39 5.99 12.13 20.41
N GLY A 40 6.29 12.94 19.38
CA GLY A 40 7.43 13.86 19.39
C GLY A 40 7.04 15.22 19.99
N ARG A 41 7.60 15.57 21.15
CA ARG A 41 7.34 16.84 21.85
C ARG A 41 8.28 17.96 21.39
N THR A 42 9.45 17.60 20.88
CA THR A 42 10.44 18.52 20.30
C THR A 42 10.69 18.21 18.83
N ASP A 43 11.20 19.19 18.07
CA ASP A 43 11.57 18.98 16.67
C ASP A 43 12.70 17.96 16.52
N ARG A 44 13.57 17.86 17.52
CA ARG A 44 14.62 16.84 17.57
C ARG A 44 14.04 15.43 17.66
N GLU A 45 13.08 15.20 18.56
CA GLU A 45 12.42 13.89 18.70
C GLU A 45 11.62 13.51 17.44
N ARG A 46 10.96 14.49 16.81
CA ARG A 46 10.26 14.28 15.54
C ARG A 46 11.23 13.95 14.41
N GLY A 47 12.37 14.63 14.33
CA GLY A 47 13.43 14.34 13.39
C GLY A 47 13.95 12.91 13.53
N GLN A 48 14.23 12.48 14.75
CA GLN A 48 14.65 11.10 15.04
C GLN A 48 13.62 10.05 14.62
N ALA A 49 12.32 10.32 14.78
CA ALA A 49 11.28 9.41 14.32
C ALA A 49 11.21 9.32 12.78
N LEU A 50 11.41 10.44 12.08
CA LEU A 50 11.43 10.47 10.61
C LEU A 50 12.70 9.83 10.02
N GLU A 51 13.84 9.93 10.71
CA GLU A 51 15.09 9.26 10.31
C GLU A 51 14.95 7.74 10.21
N VAL A 52 14.03 7.14 10.97
CA VAL A 52 13.74 5.70 10.89
C VAL A 52 13.21 5.30 9.51
N ILE A 53 12.36 6.12 8.91
CA ILE A 53 11.68 5.80 7.65
C ILE A 53 12.31 6.46 6.41
N ALA A 54 13.11 7.51 6.61
CA ALA A 54 13.73 8.27 5.53
C ALA A 54 14.48 7.42 4.47
N PRO A 55 15.22 6.35 4.82
CA PRO A 55 15.97 5.57 3.83
C PRO A 55 15.10 4.75 2.88
N HIS A 56 13.86 4.43 3.25
CA HIS A 56 13.04 3.43 2.55
C HIS A 56 11.63 3.89 2.21
N TRP A 57 11.14 5.01 2.77
CA TRP A 57 9.80 5.55 2.54
C TRP A 57 9.39 5.51 1.07
N ASP A 58 10.25 6.04 0.19
CA ASP A 58 9.94 6.15 -1.24
C ASP A 58 9.84 4.76 -1.92
N SER A 59 10.68 3.81 -1.49
CA SER A 59 10.61 2.43 -1.98
C SER A 59 9.38 1.69 -1.46
N ASN A 60 8.92 2.00 -0.24
CA ASN A 60 7.73 1.39 0.34
C ASN A 60 6.45 1.78 -0.43
N GLN A 61 6.39 3.01 -0.98
CA GLN A 61 5.24 3.45 -1.79
C GLN A 61 5.04 2.63 -3.06
N VAL A 62 6.11 2.02 -3.60
CA VAL A 62 6.04 1.17 -4.79
C VAL A 62 5.12 -0.04 -4.57
N TRP A 63 4.96 -0.51 -3.34
CA TRP A 63 4.03 -1.61 -3.03
C TRP A 63 2.58 -1.26 -3.32
N PHE A 64 2.18 -0.02 -3.07
CA PHE A 64 0.84 0.48 -3.40
C PHE A 64 0.62 0.51 -4.92
N VAL A 65 1.57 1.09 -5.64
CA VAL A 65 1.54 1.19 -7.12
C VAL A 65 1.52 -0.20 -7.76
N LEU A 66 2.38 -1.10 -7.29
CA LEU A 66 2.48 -2.47 -7.80
C LEU A 66 1.19 -3.25 -7.58
N THR A 67 0.55 -3.11 -6.42
CA THR A 67 -0.75 -3.74 -6.14
C THR A 67 -1.82 -3.23 -7.09
N GLY A 68 -1.88 -1.92 -7.32
CA GLY A 68 -2.79 -1.32 -8.31
C GLY A 68 -2.55 -1.88 -9.72
N GLY A 69 -1.30 -1.94 -10.17
CA GLY A 69 -0.92 -2.46 -11.49
C GLY A 69 -1.24 -3.95 -11.66
N ILE A 70 -0.98 -4.78 -10.64
CA ILE A 70 -1.31 -6.21 -10.68
C ILE A 70 -2.81 -6.43 -10.65
N MET A 71 -3.57 -5.66 -9.86
CA MET A 71 -5.04 -5.74 -9.91
C MET A 71 -5.58 -5.36 -11.29
N PHE A 72 -5.02 -4.34 -11.93
CA PHE A 72 -5.38 -3.96 -13.29
C PHE A 72 -5.09 -5.09 -14.30
N ALA A 73 -3.95 -5.77 -14.18
CA ALA A 73 -3.55 -6.85 -15.09
C ALA A 73 -4.32 -8.17 -14.85
N ALA A 74 -4.47 -8.59 -13.59
CA ALA A 74 -5.04 -9.88 -13.22
C ALA A 74 -6.57 -9.86 -13.10
N TRP A 75 -7.15 -8.75 -12.60
CA TRP A 75 -8.59 -8.58 -12.39
C TRP A 75 -9.09 -7.20 -12.84
N PRO A 76 -9.14 -6.92 -14.15
CA PRO A 76 -9.51 -5.60 -14.67
C PRO A 76 -10.87 -5.10 -14.17
N LEU A 77 -11.85 -6.00 -14.01
CA LEU A 77 -13.17 -5.63 -13.50
C LEU A 77 -13.13 -5.21 -12.02
N VAL A 78 -12.38 -5.93 -11.17
CA VAL A 78 -12.21 -5.55 -9.76
C VAL A 78 -11.50 -4.20 -9.66
N TYR A 79 -10.44 -4.01 -10.43
CA TYR A 79 -9.73 -2.74 -10.50
C TYR A 79 -10.68 -1.60 -10.93
N ALA A 80 -11.39 -1.76 -12.04
CA ALA A 80 -12.27 -0.72 -12.57
C ALA A 80 -13.40 -0.38 -11.58
N THR A 81 -14.06 -1.39 -11.01
CA THR A 81 -15.16 -1.19 -10.06
C THR A 81 -14.69 -0.55 -8.76
N ALA A 82 -13.53 -0.95 -8.22
CA ALA A 82 -12.98 -0.35 -7.01
C ALA A 82 -12.59 1.13 -7.22
N PHE A 83 -11.81 1.44 -8.26
CA PHE A 83 -11.33 2.80 -8.50
C PHE A 83 -12.43 3.77 -8.96
N SER A 84 -13.45 3.28 -9.68
CA SER A 84 -14.60 4.11 -10.07
C SER A 84 -15.65 4.23 -8.96
N GLY A 85 -15.94 3.16 -8.22
CA GLY A 85 -16.87 3.17 -7.10
C GLY A 85 -16.37 3.98 -5.92
N LEU A 86 -15.06 3.97 -5.67
CA LEU A 86 -14.38 4.75 -4.62
C LEU A 86 -13.75 6.04 -5.16
N TYR A 87 -14.23 6.57 -6.29
CA TYR A 87 -13.59 7.68 -6.99
C TYR A 87 -13.22 8.87 -6.09
N VAL A 88 -14.17 9.34 -5.26
CA VAL A 88 -13.91 10.48 -4.35
C VAL A 88 -12.86 10.14 -3.31
N VAL A 89 -12.87 8.92 -2.75
CA VAL A 89 -11.88 8.46 -1.77
C VAL A 89 -10.50 8.37 -2.43
N MET A 90 -10.42 7.87 -3.66
CA MET A 90 -9.17 7.77 -4.42
C MET A 90 -8.61 9.16 -4.77
N MET A 91 -9.46 10.14 -5.08
CA MET A 91 -9.03 11.52 -5.34
C MET A 91 -8.48 12.22 -4.09
N VAL A 92 -8.96 11.87 -2.90
CA VAL A 92 -8.42 12.39 -1.63
C VAL A 92 -7.11 11.69 -1.25
N LEU A 93 -6.97 10.42 -1.63
CA LEU A 93 -5.77 9.62 -1.37
C LEU A 93 -4.57 10.02 -2.24
N LEU A 94 -4.84 10.43 -3.49
CA LEU A 94 -3.84 10.82 -4.50
C LEU A 94 -3.10 12.11 -4.11
#